data_AF-A0A6C0EA88-F1
#
_entry.id   AF-A0A6C0EA88-F1
#
_cell.length_a   1.000
_cell.length_b   1.000
_cell.length_c   1.000
_cell.angle_alpha   90.00
_cell.angle_beta   90.00
_cell.angle_gamma   90.00
#
_symmetry.space_group_name_H-M   'P 1'
#
loop_
_entity.id
_entity.type
_entity.pdbx_description
1 polymer ?
#
loop_
_entity_poly.entity_id
_entity_poly.type
_entity_poly.pdbx_seq_one_letter_code
_entity_poly.pdbx_strand_id
1 'polypeptide(L)'
;MFIKILKGEWIVSDIQAHPELLFIYSSDIKGIKYDRERKKKHCDKCKKDRRGRCFACIEKRKCTRCCKCVLPKIDKLHLEGQACIRLERNTRGIPCRMREGNDRKAFFDDKDFEKNKVIIKQEVDNIIARLAHPKNKYHGVVIDEFGVGVNEEDGNIQKYAPETYKYVREQLVRLIRAIQKITI
;
A
#
# COMPACT_ATOMS: atom_id res chain seq x y z
N MET A 1 18.07 -4.31 6.44
CA MET A 1 16.66 -4.55 6.06
C MET A 1 16.64 -5.75 5.12
N PHE A 2 15.59 -6.59 5.09
CA PHE A 2 15.57 -7.74 4.17
C PHE A 2 14.32 -7.74 3.29
N ILE A 3 14.39 -8.49 2.20
CA ILE A 3 13.26 -8.72 1.31
C ILE A 3 12.81 -10.15 1.51
N LYS A 4 11.55 -10.34 1.90
CA LYS A 4 10.90 -11.65 1.94
C LYS A 4 9.94 -11.74 0.76
N ILE A 5 10.11 -12.77 -0.04
CA ILE A 5 9.16 -13.12 -1.09
C ILE A 5 8.17 -14.10 -0.47
N LEU A 6 6.88 -13.78 -0.50
CA LEU A 6 5.83 -14.70 -0.07
C LEU A 6 5.04 -15.19 -1.29
N LYS A 7 4.71 -16.47 -1.27
CA LYS A 7 3.88 -17.14 -2.27
C LYS A 7 2.42 -17.10 -1.85
N GLY A 8 1.52 -16.93 -2.81
CA GLY A 8 0.08 -17.00 -2.61
C GLY A 8 -0.55 -15.72 -2.03
N GLU A 9 -1.87 -15.77 -1.84
CA GLU A 9 -2.66 -14.66 -1.32
C GLU A 9 -2.42 -14.46 0.18
N TRP A 10 -2.26 -13.20 0.60
CA TRP A 10 -2.13 -12.86 2.02
C TRP A 10 -3.47 -12.45 2.58
N ILE A 11 -3.77 -12.96 3.77
CA ILE A 11 -4.92 -12.53 4.55
C ILE A 11 -4.50 -11.54 5.64
N VAL A 12 -5.50 -10.88 6.23
CA VAL A 12 -5.28 -9.88 7.29
C VAL A 12 -4.48 -10.45 8.46
N SER A 13 -4.71 -11.71 8.85
CA SER A 13 -3.97 -12.35 9.94
C SER A 13 -2.48 -12.48 9.66
N ASP A 14 -2.08 -12.77 8.42
CA ASP A 14 -0.66 -12.88 8.04
C ASP A 14 0.06 -11.54 8.22
N ILE A 15 -0.63 -10.46 7.85
CA ILE A 15 -0.09 -9.09 7.95
C ILE A 15 -0.02 -8.64 9.40
N GLN A 16 -1.03 -8.97 10.20
CA GLN A 16 -1.09 -8.63 11.63
C GLN A 16 -0.09 -9.43 12.46
N ALA A 17 0.26 -10.65 12.04
CA ALA A 17 1.31 -11.45 12.66
C ALA A 17 2.72 -10.84 12.47
N HIS A 18 2.90 -9.97 11.47
CA HIS A 18 4.19 -9.37 11.10
C HIS A 18 4.17 -7.83 11.06
N PRO A 19 3.90 -7.14 12.19
CA PRO A 19 3.82 -5.68 12.24
C PRO A 19 5.16 -4.97 11.97
N GLU A 20 6.28 -5.69 12.06
CA GLU A 20 7.65 -5.30 11.75
C GLU A 20 8.00 -5.38 10.26
N LEU A 21 7.11 -5.93 9.42
CA LEU A 21 7.32 -6.03 7.98
C LEU A 21 6.39 -5.07 7.23
N LEU A 22 6.89 -4.51 6.13
CA LEU A 22 6.08 -3.72 5.20
C LEU A 22 5.64 -4.60 4.02
N PHE A 23 4.34 -4.85 3.90
CA PHE A 23 3.76 -5.63 2.80
C PHE A 23 3.44 -4.73 1.61
N ILE A 24 3.95 -5.07 0.44
CA ILE A 24 3.72 -4.33 -0.80
C ILE A 24 2.89 -5.18 -1.75
N TYR A 25 1.77 -4.63 -2.20
CA TYR A 25 0.75 -5.35 -2.96
C TYR A 25 0.23 -4.51 -4.13
N SER A 26 -0.46 -5.17 -5.07
CA SER A 26 -1.00 -4.52 -6.27
C SER A 26 -2.26 -3.75 -5.92
N SER A 27 -2.35 -2.49 -6.35
CA SER A 27 -3.53 -1.69 -6.06
C SER A 27 -4.07 -1.01 -7.30
N ASP A 28 -5.33 -0.63 -7.20
CA ASP A 28 -5.88 0.38 -8.08
C ASP A 28 -5.68 1.79 -7.53
N ILE A 29 -5.71 2.77 -8.43
CA ILE A 29 -5.54 4.19 -8.08
C ILE A 29 -6.63 4.66 -7.13
N LYS A 30 -7.87 4.19 -7.29
CA LYS A 30 -8.96 4.59 -6.38
C LYS A 30 -8.70 4.09 -4.96
N GLY A 31 -8.24 2.85 -4.80
CA GLY A 31 -7.82 2.27 -3.52
C GLY A 31 -6.72 3.08 -2.85
N ILE A 32 -5.69 3.48 -3.60
CA ILE A 32 -4.61 4.33 -3.09
C ILE A 32 -5.10 5.70 -2.63
N LYS A 33 -5.98 6.35 -3.42
CA LYS A 33 -6.58 7.64 -3.05
C LYS A 33 -7.44 7.51 -1.80
N TYR A 34 -8.29 6.48 -1.73
CA TYR A 34 -9.10 6.17 -0.57
C TYR A 34 -8.26 5.95 0.70
N ASP A 35 -7.17 5.19 0.59
CA ASP A 35 -6.21 4.97 1.68
C ASP A 35 -5.60 6.27 2.18
N ARG A 36 -5.16 7.14 1.27
CA ARG A 36 -4.56 8.44 1.60
C ARG A 36 -5.57 9.36 2.29
N GLU A 37 -6.78 9.49 1.75
CA GLU A 37 -7.82 10.36 2.31
C GLU A 37 -8.28 9.88 3.68
N ARG A 38 -8.43 8.57 3.88
CA ARG A 38 -8.83 8.00 5.15
C ARG A 38 -7.74 8.17 6.21
N LYS A 39 -6.47 7.96 5.84
CA LYS A 39 -5.32 8.22 6.72
C LYS A 39 -5.19 9.71 7.07
N LYS A 40 -5.58 10.64 6.17
CA LYS A 40 -5.59 12.09 6.39
C LYS A 40 -6.75 12.59 7.25
N LYS A 41 -8.01 12.19 6.97
CA LYS A 41 -9.21 12.54 7.76
C LYS A 41 -9.10 12.11 9.23
N HIS A 42 -8.26 11.12 9.51
CA HIS A 42 -7.99 10.66 10.86
C HIS A 42 -7.04 11.55 11.68
N CYS A 43 -6.39 12.51 11.03
CA CYS A 43 -5.45 13.46 11.61
C CYS A 43 -6.13 14.80 11.91
N ASP A 44 -7.01 15.29 11.04
CA ASP A 44 -7.55 16.65 11.16
C ASP A 44 -8.59 16.80 12.29
N LYS A 45 -9.37 15.75 12.60
CA LYS A 45 -10.39 15.80 13.67
C LYS A 45 -9.85 15.54 15.07
N CYS A 46 -8.69 14.92 15.19
CA CYS A 46 -8.07 14.65 16.48
C CYS A 46 -6.65 15.17 16.37
N LYS A 47 -6.41 16.38 16.91
CA LYS A 47 -5.08 16.97 17.10
C LYS A 47 -4.19 15.92 17.81
N LYS A 48 -3.51 15.09 17.02
CA LYS A 48 -2.72 13.94 17.46
C LYS A 48 -1.25 14.35 17.44
N ASP A 49 -0.49 13.81 18.38
CA ASP A 49 0.97 13.94 18.36
C ASP A 49 1.58 13.17 17.16
N ARG A 50 2.88 13.36 16.92
CA ARG A 50 3.62 12.66 15.84
C ARG A 50 3.67 11.13 16.01
N ARG A 51 3.12 10.57 17.09
CA ARG A 51 2.98 9.13 17.36
C ARG A 51 1.52 8.66 17.24
N GLY A 52 0.61 9.52 16.79
CA GLY A 52 -0.80 9.19 16.55
C GLY A 52 -1.69 9.15 17.79
N ARG A 53 -1.21 9.66 18.94
CA ARG A 53 -1.99 9.73 20.18
C ARG A 53 -2.72 11.07 20.25
N CYS A 54 -4.03 11.03 20.53
CA CYS A 54 -4.80 12.25 20.71
C CYS A 54 -4.36 12.96 22.00
N PHE A 55 -4.18 14.29 21.97
CA PHE A 55 -3.78 15.07 23.15
C PHE A 55 -4.70 14.86 24.36
N ALA A 56 -6.02 14.73 24.14
CA ALA A 56 -6.99 14.42 25.21
C ALA A 56 -6.81 13.02 25.85
N CYS A 57 -6.17 12.08 25.15
CA CYS A 57 -5.86 10.74 25.66
C CYS A 57 -4.58 10.72 26.51
N ILE A 58 -3.68 11.69 26.32
CA ILE A 58 -2.42 11.79 27.06
C ILE A 58 -2.70 12.30 28.49
N GLU A 59 -3.62 13.24 28.65
CA GLU A 59 -3.96 13.79 29.98
C GLU A 59 -4.78 12.84 30.87
N LYS A 60 -5.69 12.04 30.31
CA LYS A 60 -6.68 11.30 31.12
C LYS A 60 -6.39 9.81 31.38
N ARG A 61 -5.30 9.25 30.83
CA ARG A 61 -4.85 7.82 30.97
C ARG A 61 -5.95 6.74 30.81
N LYS A 62 -7.12 7.06 30.25
CA LYS A 62 -8.22 6.11 30.02
C LYS A 62 -8.66 6.21 28.56
N CYS A 63 -8.34 5.19 27.78
CA CYS A 63 -8.84 5.05 26.41
C CYS A 63 -10.14 4.25 26.44
N THR A 64 -11.24 4.91 26.79
CA THR A 64 -12.57 4.33 26.64
C THR A 64 -13.43 5.29 25.81
N ARG A 65 -13.57 4.98 24.51
CA ARG A 65 -14.67 5.49 23.64
C ARG A 65 -14.72 6.97 23.24
N CYS A 66 -13.67 7.79 23.39
CA CYS A 66 -13.72 9.19 22.91
C CYS A 66 -13.69 9.33 21.36
N CYS A 67 -13.34 8.27 20.65
CA CYS A 67 -13.09 8.36 19.23
C CYS A 67 -13.98 7.36 18.49
N LYS A 68 -14.86 7.84 17.60
CA LYS A 68 -15.36 7.10 16.42
C LYS A 68 -14.21 6.74 15.45
N CYS A 69 -13.02 6.46 15.99
CA CYS A 69 -11.81 5.96 15.34
C CYS A 69 -11.70 4.45 15.45
N VAL A 70 -12.82 3.78 15.76
CA VAL A 70 -12.98 2.37 15.45
C VAL A 70 -12.94 2.33 13.93
N LEU A 71 -11.82 1.83 13.36
CA LEU A 71 -11.88 1.28 12.01
C LEU A 71 -13.18 0.44 11.99
N PRO A 72 -14.16 0.71 11.09
CA PRO A 72 -15.23 -0.26 10.86
C PRO A 72 -14.52 -1.61 10.80
N LYS A 73 -14.93 -2.54 11.67
CA LYS A 73 -14.40 -3.89 11.60
C LYS A 73 -14.45 -4.31 10.13
N ILE A 74 -13.39 -4.91 9.62
CA ILE A 74 -13.26 -5.28 8.20
C ILE A 74 -14.52 -6.05 7.74
N ASP A 75 -15.10 -6.82 8.66
CA ASP A 75 -16.36 -7.55 8.62
C ASP A 75 -17.60 -6.69 8.28
N LYS A 76 -17.58 -5.37 8.45
CA LYS A 76 -18.67 -4.44 8.03
C LYS A 76 -18.48 -3.87 6.63
N LEU A 77 -17.33 -4.07 6.00
CA LEU A 77 -16.99 -3.48 4.71
C LEU A 77 -17.13 -4.46 3.52
N HIS A 78 -17.46 -5.74 3.76
CA HIS A 78 -17.56 -6.77 2.72
C HIS A 78 -16.37 -6.72 1.74
N LEU A 79 -15.16 -6.50 2.26
CA LEU A 79 -13.94 -6.41 1.46
C LEU A 79 -13.36 -7.82 1.31
N GLU A 80 -13.37 -8.33 0.09
CA GLU A 80 -12.80 -9.63 -0.26
C GLU A 80 -11.45 -9.46 -0.97
N GLY A 81 -10.65 -10.52 -0.99
CA GLY A 81 -9.33 -10.55 -1.62
C GLY A 81 -8.39 -9.44 -1.13
N GLN A 82 -7.60 -8.86 -2.05
CA GLN A 82 -6.61 -7.83 -1.72
C GLN A 82 -7.21 -6.51 -1.19
N ALA A 83 -8.55 -6.33 -1.20
CA ALA A 83 -9.19 -5.11 -0.69
C ALA A 83 -9.17 -5.03 0.85
N CYS A 84 -9.19 -6.18 1.54
CA CYS A 84 -9.18 -6.21 3.01
C CYS A 84 -7.83 -5.78 3.59
N ILE A 85 -6.73 -6.19 2.94
CA ILE A 85 -5.37 -5.91 3.41
C ILE A 85 -4.95 -4.44 3.26
N ARG A 86 -5.60 -3.67 2.37
CA ARG A 86 -5.29 -2.24 2.13
C ARG A 86 -5.43 -1.37 3.38
N LEU A 87 -6.30 -1.81 4.28
CA LEU A 87 -6.61 -1.09 5.52
C LEU A 87 -5.54 -1.27 6.59
N GLU A 88 -4.66 -2.26 6.44
CA GLU A 88 -3.61 -2.51 7.41
C GLU A 88 -2.52 -1.42 7.39
N ARG A 89 -1.95 -1.16 8.57
CA ARG A 89 -1.00 -0.04 8.74
C ARG A 89 0.35 -0.30 8.11
N ASN A 90 0.68 -1.57 7.93
CA ASN A 90 1.93 -2.08 7.38
C ASN A 90 1.75 -2.62 5.95
N THR A 91 0.72 -2.16 5.22
CA THR A 91 0.56 -2.43 3.79
C THR A 91 0.71 -1.16 2.95
N ARG A 92 1.21 -1.34 1.73
CA ARG A 92 1.31 -0.29 0.70
C ARG A 92 1.02 -0.83 -0.69
N GLY A 93 0.11 -0.17 -1.39
CA GLY A 93 -0.25 -0.49 -2.76
C GLY A 93 0.67 0.21 -3.76
N ILE A 94 1.10 -0.50 -4.81
CA ILE A 94 1.62 0.11 -6.04
C ILE A 94 0.50 0.08 -7.09
N PRO A 95 0.23 1.21 -7.78
CA PRO A 95 -0.86 1.28 -8.74
C PRO A 95 -0.53 0.46 -9.97
N CYS A 96 -1.30 -0.61 -10.20
CA CYS A 96 -1.21 -1.48 -11.37
C CYS A 96 -2.50 -1.45 -12.20
N ARG A 97 -3.55 -0.75 -11.73
CA ARG A 97 -4.80 -0.53 -12.47
C ARG A 97 -5.48 0.78 -12.06
N MET A 98 -6.49 1.21 -12.82
CA MET A 98 -7.24 2.44 -12.56
C MET A 98 -8.28 2.25 -11.44
N ARG A 99 -9.01 1.14 -11.45
CA ARG A 99 -10.07 0.80 -10.47
C ARG A 99 -10.35 -0.69 -10.43
N GLU A 100 -11.22 -1.11 -9.53
CA GLU A 100 -11.79 -2.46 -9.53
C GLU A 100 -12.73 -2.69 -10.72
N GLY A 101 -12.77 -3.95 -11.17
CA GLY A 101 -13.54 -4.41 -12.33
C GLY A 101 -12.67 -5.07 -13.40
N ASN A 102 -13.33 -5.78 -14.31
CA ASN A 102 -12.69 -6.55 -15.39
C ASN A 102 -12.86 -5.88 -16.77
N ASP A 103 -13.54 -4.74 -16.85
CA ASP A 103 -13.70 -4.01 -18.10
C ASP A 103 -12.44 -3.22 -18.48
N ARG A 104 -12.29 -2.88 -19.76
CA ARG A 104 -11.10 -2.16 -20.28
C ARG A 104 -10.78 -0.87 -19.52
N LYS A 105 -11.78 -0.14 -19.01
CA LYS A 105 -11.57 1.14 -18.29
C LYS A 105 -11.11 0.92 -16.84
N ALA A 106 -11.06 -0.32 -16.36
CA ALA A 106 -10.50 -0.67 -15.07
C ALA A 106 -8.96 -0.68 -15.09
N PHE A 107 -8.37 -0.82 -16.29
CA PHE A 107 -6.93 -0.94 -16.48
C PHE A 107 -6.30 0.37 -16.98
N PHE A 108 -4.98 0.44 -16.88
CA PHE A 108 -4.23 1.49 -17.54
C PHE A 108 -4.37 1.40 -19.05
N ASP A 109 -4.07 2.53 -19.69
CA ASP A 109 -3.94 2.66 -21.13
C ASP A 109 -2.66 3.43 -21.43
N ASP A 110 -1.88 2.98 -22.41
CA ASP A 110 -0.63 3.66 -22.80
C ASP A 110 -0.89 4.99 -23.49
N LYS A 111 -2.13 5.30 -23.89
CA LYS A 111 -2.52 6.67 -24.27
C LYS A 111 -2.26 7.69 -23.16
N ASP A 112 -2.28 7.26 -21.90
CA ASP A 112 -2.00 8.07 -20.72
C ASP A 112 -0.64 7.73 -20.09
N PHE A 113 0.29 7.13 -20.83
CA PHE A 113 1.54 6.57 -20.31
C PHE A 113 2.33 7.54 -19.40
N GLU A 114 2.52 8.79 -19.81
CA GLU A 114 3.24 9.78 -18.99
C GLU A 114 2.53 10.10 -17.67
N LYS A 115 1.18 10.11 -17.65
CA LYS A 115 0.42 10.26 -16.40
C LYS A 115 0.58 9.03 -15.53
N ASN A 116 0.54 7.84 -16.12
CA ASN A 116 0.72 6.57 -15.41
C ASN A 116 2.10 6.53 -14.74
N LYS A 117 3.17 6.94 -15.46
CA LYS A 117 4.53 7.03 -14.93
C LYS A 117 4.60 7.91 -13.69
N VAL A 118 4.02 9.11 -13.73
CA VAL A 118 4.01 10.03 -12.58
C VAL A 118 3.36 9.37 -11.36
N ILE A 119 2.22 8.71 -11.54
CA ILE A 119 1.48 8.06 -10.45
C ILE A 119 2.27 6.90 -9.85
N ILE A 120 2.77 5.99 -10.69
CA ILE A 120 3.54 4.81 -10.26
C ILE A 120 4.83 5.25 -9.56
N LYS A 121 5.58 6.17 -10.18
CA LYS A 121 6.82 6.69 -9.63
C LYS A 121 6.61 7.32 -8.26
N GLN A 122 5.55 8.13 -8.11
CA GLN A 122 5.26 8.80 -6.84
C GLN A 122 5.00 7.79 -5.72
N GLU A 123 4.27 6.71 -5.96
CA GLU A 123 4.05 5.71 -4.91
C GLU A 123 5.31 4.94 -4.54
N VAL A 124 6.13 4.59 -5.53
CA VAL A 124 7.41 3.93 -5.28
C VAL A 124 8.36 4.85 -4.51
N ASP A 125 8.42 6.14 -4.87
CA ASP A 125 9.19 7.15 -4.14
C ASP A 125 8.71 7.28 -2.69
N ASN A 126 7.39 7.26 -2.46
CA ASN A 126 6.84 7.31 -1.10
C ASN A 126 7.23 6.09 -0.26
N ILE A 127 7.23 4.90 -0.87
CA ILE A 127 7.65 3.66 -0.20
C ILE A 127 9.13 3.74 0.16
N ILE A 128 9.99 4.11 -0.80
CA ILE A 128 11.43 4.27 -0.58
C ILE A 128 11.70 5.29 0.52
N ALA A 129 11.07 6.47 0.45
CA ALA A 129 11.24 7.53 1.45
C ALA A 129 10.80 7.07 2.85
N ARG A 130 9.71 6.29 2.95
CA ARG A 130 9.26 5.73 4.23
C ARG A 130 10.27 4.74 4.81
N LEU A 131 10.87 3.90 3.97
CA LEU A 131 11.85 2.89 4.38
C LEU A 131 13.20 3.50 4.75
N ALA A 132 13.62 4.57 4.04
CA ALA A 132 14.87 5.29 4.32
C ALA A 132 14.78 6.28 5.49
N HIS A 133 13.56 6.59 5.95
CA HIS A 133 13.37 7.57 7.02
C HIS A 133 14.01 7.09 8.34
N PRO A 134 14.67 7.95 9.15
CA PRO A 134 15.32 7.53 10.41
C PRO A 134 14.39 6.92 11.47
N LYS A 135 13.08 7.17 11.33
CA LYS A 135 12.02 6.59 12.17
C LYS A 135 11.33 5.37 11.53
N ASN A 136 11.92 4.80 10.48
CA ASN A 136 11.44 3.56 9.92
C ASN A 136 11.44 2.50 11.02
N LYS A 137 10.32 1.77 11.11
CA LYS A 137 10.13 0.70 12.09
C LYS A 137 10.10 -0.69 11.44
N TYR A 138 10.21 -0.73 10.12
CA TYR A 138 10.14 -1.96 9.36
C TYR A 138 11.55 -2.53 9.19
N HIS A 139 11.73 -3.78 9.57
CA HIS A 139 13.00 -4.49 9.44
C HIS A 139 13.11 -5.24 8.10
N GLY A 140 11.96 -5.44 7.45
CA GLY A 140 11.88 -6.08 6.15
C GLY A 140 10.70 -5.61 5.32
N VAL A 141 10.76 -5.94 4.04
CA VAL A 141 9.69 -5.73 3.07
C VAL A 141 9.24 -7.08 2.56
N VAL A 142 7.93 -7.27 2.50
CA VAL A 142 7.30 -8.42 1.89
C VAL A 142 6.76 -8.01 0.53
N ILE A 143 7.13 -8.76 -0.50
CA ILE A 143 6.60 -8.63 -1.85
C ILE A 143 6.09 -9.99 -2.31
N ASP A 144 5.06 -9.98 -3.14
CA ASP A 144 4.54 -11.18 -3.77
C ASP A 144 5.57 -11.75 -4.77
N GLU A 145 5.61 -13.08 -4.88
CA GLU A 145 6.58 -13.83 -5.68
C GLU A 145 6.54 -13.48 -7.16
N PHE A 146 5.38 -13.05 -7.61
CA PHE A 146 5.16 -12.61 -8.98
C PHE A 146 5.35 -11.11 -9.17
N GLY A 147 5.86 -10.43 -8.14
CA GLY A 147 5.92 -8.98 -8.06
C GLY A 147 4.62 -8.42 -7.52
N VAL A 148 4.29 -7.18 -7.87
CA VAL A 148 3.18 -6.47 -7.25
C VAL A 148 1.88 -6.75 -8.01
N GLY A 149 1.41 -8.01 -7.95
CA GLY A 149 0.20 -8.51 -8.61
C GLY A 149 0.17 -8.26 -10.12
N VAL A 150 1.33 -8.41 -10.77
CA VAL A 150 1.50 -8.20 -12.21
C VAL A 150 1.46 -9.52 -12.99
N ASN A 151 0.89 -10.56 -12.39
CA ASN A 151 0.79 -11.88 -12.98
C ASN A 151 -0.19 -11.92 -14.14
N GLU A 152 0.06 -12.81 -15.10
CA GLU A 152 -0.64 -12.95 -16.38
C GLU A 152 -2.15 -13.24 -16.24
N GLU A 153 -2.60 -13.79 -15.10
CA GLU A 153 -4.01 -14.16 -14.87
C GLU A 153 -4.89 -12.99 -14.40
N ASP A 154 -4.33 -12.01 -13.68
CA ASP A 154 -4.97 -10.72 -13.32
C ASP A 154 -4.49 -9.54 -14.20
N GLY A 155 -3.38 -9.76 -14.92
CA GLY A 155 -2.51 -8.79 -15.56
C GLY A 155 -2.98 -8.31 -16.93
N ASN A 156 -4.24 -7.89 -17.03
CA ASN A 156 -4.74 -7.19 -18.20
C ASN A 156 -3.95 -5.91 -18.51
N ILE A 157 -3.12 -5.39 -17.58
CA ILE A 157 -2.19 -4.29 -17.87
C ILE A 157 -1.17 -4.65 -18.97
N GLN A 158 -0.64 -5.88 -19.01
CA GLN A 158 0.30 -6.27 -20.07
C GLN A 158 -0.39 -6.27 -21.43
N LYS A 159 -1.66 -6.69 -21.47
CA LYS A 159 -2.50 -6.69 -22.67
C LYS A 159 -2.92 -5.28 -23.09
N TYR A 160 -3.20 -4.40 -22.13
CA TYR A 160 -3.88 -3.13 -22.38
C TYR A 160 -2.96 -1.90 -22.36
N ALA A 161 -1.86 -1.99 -21.63
CA ALA A 161 -0.87 -0.94 -21.45
C ALA A 161 0.54 -1.55 -21.27
N PRO A 162 1.09 -2.24 -22.29
CA PRO A 162 2.38 -2.92 -22.23
C PRO A 162 3.55 -2.00 -21.84
N GLU A 163 3.57 -0.74 -22.29
CA GLU A 163 4.64 0.21 -21.90
C GLU A 163 4.50 0.60 -20.42
N THR A 164 3.27 0.83 -19.96
CA THR A 164 2.99 1.06 -18.53
C THR A 164 3.41 -0.15 -17.70
N TYR A 165 3.11 -1.38 -18.15
CA TYR A 165 3.53 -2.62 -17.49
C TYR A 165 5.06 -2.71 -17.37
N LYS A 166 5.78 -2.45 -18.46
CA LYS A 166 7.25 -2.41 -18.46
C LYS A 166 7.77 -1.40 -17.44
N TYR A 167 7.18 -0.20 -17.39
CA TYR A 167 7.56 0.82 -16.42
C TYR A 167 7.29 0.40 -14.96
N VAL A 168 6.17 -0.28 -14.68
CA VAL A 168 5.91 -0.85 -13.35
C VAL A 168 7.05 -1.80 -12.95
N ARG A 169 7.44 -2.72 -13.84
CA ARG A 169 8.56 -3.66 -13.59
C ARG A 169 9.87 -2.94 -13.31
N GLU A 170 10.19 -1.91 -14.08
CA GLU A 170 11.38 -1.06 -13.84
C GLU A 170 11.35 -0.40 -12.46
N GLN A 171 10.20 0.13 -12.03
CA GLN A 171 10.06 0.73 -10.71
C GLN A 171 10.13 -0.30 -9.57
N LEU A 172 9.67 -1.55 -9.78
CA LEU A 172 9.86 -2.63 -8.80
C LEU A 172 11.34 -3.00 -8.65
N VAL A 173 12.07 -3.10 -9.75
CA VAL A 173 13.54 -3.32 -9.71
C VAL A 173 14.23 -2.16 -8.99
N ARG A 174 13.83 -0.91 -9.26
CA ARG A 174 14.35 0.28 -8.57
C ARG A 174 14.07 0.23 -7.06
N LEU A 175 12.87 -0.17 -6.66
CA LEU A 175 12.49 -0.34 -5.26
C LEU A 175 13.36 -1.40 -4.56
N ILE A 176 13.52 -2.58 -5.17
CA ILE A 176 14.35 -3.67 -4.65
C ILE A 176 15.79 -3.19 -4.45
N ARG A 177 16.37 -2.53 -5.45
CA ARG A 177 17.73 -1.95 -5.35
C ARG A 177 17.84 -0.89 -4.24
N ALA A 178 16.82 -0.06 -4.06
CA ALA A 178 16.81 0.93 -2.99
C ALA A 178 16.77 0.26 -1.60
N ILE A 179 15.97 -0.78 -1.43
CA ILE A 179 15.89 -1.56 -0.17
C ILE A 179 17.24 -2.21 0.16
N GLN A 180 17.91 -2.78 -0.85
CA GLN A 180 19.25 -3.36 -0.69
C GLN A 180 20.27 -2.30 -0.25
N LYS A 181 20.20 -1.08 -0.79
CA LYS A 181 21.10 0.03 -0.38
C LYS A 181 20.85 0.54 1.04
N ILE A 182 19.61 0.51 1.53
CA ILE A 182 19.29 0.90 2.92
C ILE A 182 19.81 -0.14 3.92
N THR A 183 20.17 -1.32 3.45
CA THR A 183 20.60 -2.45 4.29
C THR A 183 22.10 -2.45 4.59
N ILE A 184 22.87 -1.73 3.78
CA ILE A 184 24.31 -1.51 3.94
C ILE A 184 24.52 -0.23 4.73
#